data_AF-A0A8I2YGX7-F1
#
_entry.id   AF-A0A8I2YGX7-F1
#
_cell.length_a   1.000
_cell.length_b   1.000
_cell.length_c   1.000
_cell.angle_alpha   90.00
_cell.angle_beta   90.00
_cell.angle_gamma   90.00
#
_symmetry.space_group_name_H-M   'P 1'
#
loop_
_entity.id
_entity.type
_entity.pdbx_description
1 polymer ?
#
loop_
_entity_poly.entity_id
_entity_poly.type
_entity_poly.pdbx_seq_one_letter_code
_entity_poly.pdbx_strand_id
1 'polypeptide(L)'
;MPTLSISAALLILGNTEGLPWRSDTWQSLTKVTGVPWETAPDTPANVTAMHVKEWTVEIAQSVEAYAKSLWSKKGKTQLQYSSRAYTDNDAEGRRHWNDWVQKSARTWKLNQIIDDVFKNVKLSPHESMARNKKKELPTIEQGQVIENVRLPLALALLGDAAFHTDSLFLLEGVRNFLDDVIIQTWHRYRKGLKRELKTIETNRTELQDAWKDISSPECKMPIHRLKVYLERVRKQLTLLQQFEDEASTTEVNEMQTKLMALLAEAKNDDSNPEIQKGEVLLFQRSMSTETGD
;
A
#
# COMPACT_ATOMS: atom_id res chain seq x y z
N MET A 1 -16.64 8.95 -7.36
CA MET A 1 -17.51 9.51 -6.30
C MET A 1 -16.65 10.34 -5.35
N PRO A 2 -17.15 11.45 -4.79
CA PRO A 2 -16.48 12.14 -3.69
C PRO A 2 -16.41 11.18 -2.49
N THR A 3 -15.24 10.98 -1.91
CA THR A 3 -15.04 10.05 -0.79
C THR A 3 -14.34 10.73 0.36
N LEU A 4 -14.70 10.32 1.57
CA LEU A 4 -14.08 10.82 2.79
C LEU A 4 -12.65 10.24 2.91
N SER A 5 -11.80 10.92 3.68
CA SER A 5 -10.57 10.29 4.13
C SER A 5 -10.92 9.12 5.06
N ILE A 6 -10.05 8.12 5.14
CA ILE A 6 -10.24 6.98 6.06
C ILE A 6 -10.41 7.48 7.50
N SER A 7 -9.66 8.52 7.91
CA SER A 7 -9.81 9.14 9.22
C SER A 7 -11.20 9.73 9.45
N ALA A 8 -11.74 10.49 8.50
CA ALA A 8 -13.07 11.09 8.62
C ALA A 8 -14.17 10.01 8.60
N ALA A 9 -14.06 9.03 7.69
CA ALA A 9 -15.00 7.91 7.60
C ALA A 9 -15.02 7.09 8.91
N LEU A 10 -13.86 6.85 9.51
CA LEU A 10 -13.73 6.15 10.80
C LEU A 10 -14.40 6.92 11.96
N LEU A 11 -14.27 8.25 11.96
CA LEU A 11 -14.92 9.10 12.96
C LEU A 11 -16.44 9.11 12.80
N ILE A 12 -16.94 9.08 11.56
CA ILE A 12 -18.37 8.99 11.26
C ILE A 12 -18.93 7.61 11.66
N LEU A 13 -18.18 6.53 11.40
CA LEU A 13 -18.53 5.20 11.88
C LEU A 13 -18.68 5.18 13.41
N GLY A 14 -17.84 5.96 14.11
CA GLY A 14 -17.94 6.30 15.55
C GLY A 14 -19.34 6.58 16.07
N ASN A 15 -20.17 7.22 15.26
CA ASN A 15 -21.54 7.60 15.60
C ASN A 15 -22.55 6.43 15.51
N THR A 16 -22.14 5.28 14.98
CA THR A 16 -22.99 4.09 14.80
C THR A 16 -22.80 3.17 15.99
N GLU A 17 -23.55 3.41 17.07
CA GLU A 17 -23.54 2.58 18.29
C GLU A 17 -22.15 2.40 18.95
N GLY A 18 -21.21 3.30 18.66
CA GLY A 18 -19.83 3.23 19.15
C GLY A 18 -18.91 2.31 18.33
N LEU A 19 -19.31 1.90 17.13
CA LEU A 19 -18.42 1.21 16.19
C LEU A 19 -17.33 2.14 15.65
N PRO A 20 -16.17 1.62 15.22
CA PRO A 20 -15.74 0.24 15.42
C PRO A 20 -15.19 0.00 16.83
N TRP A 21 -15.15 1.03 17.68
CA TRP A 21 -14.44 1.04 18.96
C TRP A 21 -14.98 0.06 20.01
N ARG A 22 -16.23 -0.39 19.86
CA ARG A 22 -16.83 -1.43 20.69
C ARG A 22 -16.77 -2.84 20.09
N SER A 23 -16.27 -3.00 18.86
CA SER A 23 -16.09 -4.32 18.24
C SER A 23 -14.87 -5.02 18.82
N ASP A 24 -15.04 -6.23 19.34
CA ASP A 24 -13.94 -7.06 19.84
C ASP A 24 -12.86 -7.31 18.78
N THR A 25 -13.28 -7.51 17.53
CA THR A 25 -12.38 -7.68 16.38
C THR A 25 -11.50 -6.43 16.20
N TRP A 26 -12.12 -5.25 16.22
CA TRP A 26 -11.41 -3.99 16.05
C TRP A 26 -10.50 -3.68 17.25
N GLN A 27 -10.95 -3.91 18.48
CA GLN A 27 -10.12 -3.74 19.68
C GLN A 27 -8.95 -4.73 19.68
N SER A 28 -9.16 -5.97 19.24
CA SER A 28 -8.10 -6.97 19.12
C SER A 28 -7.03 -6.55 18.11
N LEU A 29 -7.45 -5.91 17.02
CA LEU A 29 -6.58 -5.40 15.95
C LEU A 29 -5.82 -4.14 16.38
N THR A 30 -6.52 -3.19 17.01
CA THR A 30 -5.97 -1.86 17.32
C THR A 30 -5.32 -1.75 18.69
N LYS A 31 -5.66 -2.66 19.60
CA LYS A 31 -5.36 -2.60 21.05
C LYS A 31 -5.90 -1.34 21.74
N VAL A 32 -6.86 -0.65 21.11
CA VAL A 32 -7.57 0.48 21.69
C VAL A 32 -8.87 -0.04 22.28
N THR A 33 -8.97 -0.08 23.61
CA THR A 33 -10.12 -0.62 24.32
C THR A 33 -11.14 0.48 24.60
N GLY A 34 -12.12 0.69 23.73
CA GLY A 34 -13.16 1.73 23.90
C GLY A 34 -13.03 2.92 22.95
N VAL A 35 -13.92 3.90 23.11
CA VAL A 35 -14.04 5.05 22.19
C VAL A 35 -12.90 6.04 22.45
N PRO A 36 -12.07 6.40 21.45
CA PRO A 36 -10.84 7.17 21.67
C PRO A 36 -11.01 8.52 22.37
N TRP A 37 -12.14 9.19 22.12
CA TRP A 37 -12.45 10.52 22.64
C TRP A 37 -13.39 10.49 23.86
N GLU A 38 -13.71 9.31 24.40
CA GLU A 38 -14.51 9.19 25.63
C GLU A 38 -13.66 9.60 26.84
N THR A 39 -14.23 10.44 27.70
CA THR A 39 -13.57 10.98 28.89
C THR A 39 -14.46 10.78 30.12
N ALA A 40 -13.83 10.53 31.28
CA ALA A 40 -14.58 10.42 32.53
C ALA A 40 -15.00 11.83 33.00
N PRO A 41 -16.22 11.98 33.55
CA PRO A 41 -16.69 13.26 34.06
C PRO A 41 -15.73 13.79 35.13
N ASP A 42 -15.56 15.11 35.17
CA ASP A 42 -14.74 15.84 36.14
C ASP A 42 -13.23 15.51 36.13
N THR A 43 -12.73 14.88 35.06
CA THR A 43 -11.29 14.61 34.91
C THR A 43 -10.54 15.89 34.50
N PRO A 44 -9.41 16.25 35.15
CA PRO A 44 -8.66 17.45 34.78
C PRO A 44 -8.11 17.38 33.35
N ALA A 45 -8.15 18.50 32.63
CA ALA A 45 -7.80 18.63 31.20
C ALA A 45 -6.39 18.11 30.85
N ASN A 46 -5.42 18.27 31.76
CA ASN A 46 -4.01 17.91 31.55
C ASN A 46 -3.68 16.44 31.86
N VAL A 47 -4.66 15.64 32.30
CA VAL A 47 -4.45 14.21 32.58
C VAL A 47 -4.48 13.41 31.28
N THR A 48 -3.76 12.29 31.24
CA THR A 48 -3.80 11.36 30.11
C THR A 48 -5.21 10.84 29.84
N ALA A 49 -5.63 10.81 28.57
CA ALA A 49 -6.92 10.28 28.15
C ALA A 49 -7.03 8.77 28.43
N MET A 50 -8.26 8.32 28.70
CA MET A 50 -8.53 6.94 29.14
C MET A 50 -8.07 5.89 28.12
N HIS A 51 -8.37 6.12 26.84
CA HIS A 51 -8.22 5.11 25.79
C HIS A 51 -7.00 5.35 24.87
N VAL A 52 -6.47 6.57 24.84
CA VAL A 52 -5.34 6.96 24.00
C VAL A 52 -4.25 7.60 24.86
N LYS A 53 -3.20 6.83 25.16
CA LYS A 53 -2.11 7.24 26.05
C LYS A 53 -1.33 8.48 25.58
N GLU A 54 -1.35 8.75 24.27
CA GLU A 54 -0.67 9.89 23.66
C GLU A 54 -1.48 11.20 23.81
N TRP A 55 -2.73 11.12 24.25
CA TRP A 55 -3.63 12.27 24.36
C TRP A 55 -3.80 12.68 25.81
N THR A 56 -4.08 13.97 25.99
CA THR A 56 -4.65 14.51 27.22
C THR A 56 -6.19 14.49 27.12
N VAL A 57 -6.87 14.68 28.25
CA VAL A 57 -8.33 14.85 28.29
C VAL A 57 -8.77 16.04 27.43
N GLU A 58 -8.01 17.14 27.42
CA GLU A 58 -8.26 18.29 26.55
C GLU A 58 -8.27 17.92 25.06
N ILE A 59 -7.28 17.13 24.63
CA ILE A 59 -7.22 16.63 23.25
C ILE A 59 -8.40 15.71 22.94
N ALA A 60 -8.75 14.80 23.87
CA ALA A 60 -9.90 13.93 23.68
C ALA A 60 -11.22 14.73 23.55
N GLN A 61 -11.40 15.76 24.38
CA GLN A 61 -12.56 16.66 24.32
C GLN A 61 -12.61 17.48 23.02
N SER A 62 -11.46 17.96 22.52
CA SER A 62 -11.41 18.68 21.24
C SER A 62 -11.73 17.77 20.06
N VAL A 63 -11.28 16.51 20.08
CA VAL A 63 -11.65 15.47 19.11
C VAL A 63 -13.14 15.16 19.18
N GLU A 64 -13.72 15.04 20.39
CA GLU A 64 -15.15 14.82 20.57
C GLU A 64 -15.99 15.98 20.01
N ALA A 65 -15.59 17.22 20.28
CA ALA A 65 -16.23 18.42 19.73
C ALA A 65 -16.20 18.42 18.20
N TYR A 66 -15.03 18.13 17.61
CA TYR A 66 -14.90 17.98 16.17
C TYR A 66 -15.79 16.86 15.61
N ALA A 67 -15.85 15.72 16.30
CA ALA A 67 -16.69 14.58 15.89
C ALA A 67 -18.17 14.96 15.86
N LYS A 68 -18.69 15.59 16.93
CA LYS A 68 -20.06 16.10 17.00
C LYS A 68 -20.36 17.10 15.87
N SER A 69 -19.45 18.04 15.62
CA SER A 69 -19.55 18.99 14.53
C SER A 69 -19.57 18.31 13.15
N LEU A 70 -18.78 17.26 12.95
CA LEU A 70 -18.74 16.48 11.70
C LEU A 70 -20.02 15.65 11.50
N TRP A 71 -20.56 15.03 12.55
CA TRP A 71 -21.79 14.24 12.50
C TRP A 71 -23.03 15.08 12.21
N SER A 72 -23.02 16.36 12.62
CA SER A 72 -24.10 17.30 12.31
C SER A 72 -24.21 17.65 10.82
N LYS A 73 -23.15 17.41 10.03
CA LYS A 73 -23.08 17.74 8.60
C LYS A 73 -23.38 16.52 7.74
N LYS A 74 -23.90 16.72 6.53
CA LYS A 74 -24.25 15.63 5.61
C LYS A 74 -23.73 15.86 4.18
N GLY A 75 -23.44 14.77 3.49
CA GLY A 75 -23.07 14.76 2.07
C GLY A 75 -21.87 15.66 1.76
N LYS A 76 -22.01 16.52 0.74
CA LYS A 76 -20.92 17.39 0.27
C LYS A 76 -20.37 18.34 1.34
N THR A 77 -21.23 18.82 2.24
CA THR A 77 -20.81 19.72 3.33
C THR A 77 -19.96 18.99 4.37
N GLN A 78 -20.26 17.72 4.65
CA GLN A 78 -19.48 16.87 5.55
C GLN A 78 -18.10 16.61 4.97
N LEU A 79 -18.03 16.30 3.67
CA LEU A 79 -16.77 16.12 2.97
C LEU A 79 -15.90 17.38 3.02
N GLN A 80 -16.44 18.53 2.60
CA GLN A 80 -15.73 19.80 2.62
C GLN A 80 -15.28 20.20 4.02
N TYR A 81 -16.13 19.94 5.01
CA TYR A 81 -15.80 20.22 6.39
C TYR A 81 -14.69 19.30 6.90
N SER A 82 -14.68 18.00 6.56
CA SER A 82 -13.60 17.09 6.95
C SER A 82 -12.22 17.51 6.39
N SER A 83 -12.21 18.16 5.22
CA SER A 83 -10.99 18.59 4.52
C SER A 83 -10.63 20.07 4.70
N ARG A 84 -11.35 20.81 5.56
CA ARG A 84 -11.15 22.26 5.73
C ARG A 84 -9.81 22.57 6.42
N ALA A 85 -9.23 23.72 6.08
CA ALA A 85 -7.96 24.22 6.65
C ALA A 85 -8.11 24.71 8.10
N TYR A 86 -6.97 24.78 8.79
CA TYR A 86 -6.74 24.84 10.25
C TYR A 86 -7.19 26.11 11.00
N THR A 87 -8.22 26.83 10.54
CA THR A 87 -8.61 28.13 11.15
C THR A 87 -10.01 28.13 11.76
N ASP A 88 -10.66 26.97 11.91
CA ASP A 88 -11.95 26.87 12.60
C ASP A 88 -11.80 26.35 14.05
N ASN A 89 -12.87 26.48 14.84
CA ASN A 89 -12.89 26.08 16.26
C ASN A 89 -12.61 24.58 16.47
N ASP A 90 -12.71 23.77 15.42
CA ASP A 90 -12.50 22.32 15.45
C ASP A 90 -11.18 21.91 14.78
N ALA A 91 -10.29 22.87 14.48
CA ALA A 91 -9.03 22.62 13.78
C ALA A 91 -8.09 21.74 14.61
N GLU A 92 -8.06 21.95 15.93
CA GLU A 92 -7.22 21.21 16.86
C GLU A 92 -7.63 19.74 16.95
N GLY A 93 -8.90 19.46 17.29
CA GLY A 93 -9.43 18.10 17.38
C GLY A 93 -9.27 17.33 16.06
N ARG A 94 -9.53 17.99 14.93
CA ARG A 94 -9.31 17.40 13.60
C ARG A 94 -7.85 17.05 13.33
N ARG A 95 -6.92 17.92 13.71
CA ARG A 95 -5.49 17.67 13.52
C ARG A 95 -5.03 16.48 14.35
N HIS A 96 -5.36 16.48 15.64
CA HIS A 96 -5.00 15.38 16.54
C HIS A 96 -5.60 14.05 16.09
N TRP A 97 -6.87 14.07 15.68
CA TRP A 97 -7.55 12.90 15.12
C TRP A 97 -6.84 12.35 13.88
N ASN A 98 -6.62 13.21 12.87
CA ASN A 98 -6.02 12.79 11.61
C ASN A 98 -4.58 12.30 11.80
N ASP A 99 -3.77 13.01 12.59
CA ASP A 99 -2.39 12.63 12.89
C ASP A 99 -2.33 11.28 13.61
N TRP A 100 -3.21 11.08 14.60
CA TRP A 100 -3.27 9.83 15.35
C TRP A 100 -3.70 8.65 14.48
N VAL A 101 -4.77 8.80 13.68
CA VAL A 101 -5.21 7.73 12.76
C VAL A 101 -4.14 7.42 11.73
N GLN A 102 -3.47 8.43 11.17
CA GLN A 102 -2.42 8.21 10.16
C GLN A 102 -1.21 7.46 10.74
N LYS A 103 -0.78 7.80 11.97
CA LYS A 103 0.30 7.09 12.67
C LYS A 103 -0.14 5.67 13.00
N SER A 104 -1.32 5.53 13.59
CA SER A 104 -1.81 4.25 14.12
C SER A 104 -2.19 3.27 13.03
N ALA A 105 -2.69 3.72 11.87
CA ALA A 105 -3.04 2.86 10.74
C ALA A 105 -1.88 1.98 10.25
N ARG A 106 -0.62 2.45 10.41
CA ARG A 106 0.57 1.65 10.12
C ARG A 106 0.78 0.56 11.16
N THR A 107 0.67 0.90 12.44
CA THR A 107 0.80 -0.04 13.57
C THR A 107 -0.28 -1.12 13.53
N TRP A 108 -1.51 -0.72 13.19
CA TRP A 108 -2.66 -1.61 13.02
C TRP A 108 -2.60 -2.46 11.74
N LYS A 109 -1.62 -2.20 10.86
CA LYS A 109 -1.46 -2.87 9.56
C LYS A 109 -2.74 -2.82 8.71
N LEU A 110 -3.54 -1.76 8.83
CA LEU A 110 -4.84 -1.66 8.15
C LEU A 110 -4.70 -1.82 6.64
N ASN A 111 -3.70 -1.18 6.04
CA ASN A 111 -3.46 -1.30 4.60
C ASN A 111 -3.14 -2.74 4.19
N GLN A 112 -2.34 -3.46 4.99
CA GLN A 112 -2.01 -4.84 4.71
C GLN A 112 -3.25 -5.73 4.78
N ILE A 113 -4.09 -5.56 5.82
CA ILE A 113 -5.34 -6.33 5.97
C ILE A 113 -6.27 -6.08 4.78
N ILE A 114 -6.42 -4.81 4.37
CA ILE A 114 -7.21 -4.47 3.19
C ILE A 114 -6.60 -5.14 1.94
N ASP A 115 -5.28 -5.01 1.73
CA ASP A 115 -4.60 -5.58 0.56
C ASP A 115 -4.72 -7.12 0.51
N ASP A 116 -4.63 -7.79 1.65
CA ASP A 116 -4.82 -9.23 1.79
C ASP A 116 -6.26 -9.64 1.46
N VAL A 117 -7.26 -8.87 1.88
CA VAL A 117 -8.66 -9.11 1.48
C VAL A 117 -8.82 -9.00 -0.04
N PHE A 118 -8.28 -7.95 -0.66
CA PHE A 118 -8.31 -7.77 -2.11
C PHE A 118 -7.64 -8.95 -2.84
N LYS A 119 -6.51 -9.43 -2.34
CA LYS A 119 -5.81 -10.59 -2.88
C LYS A 119 -6.62 -11.88 -2.72
N ASN A 120 -7.25 -12.08 -1.58
CA ASN A 120 -8.04 -13.29 -1.30
C ASN A 120 -9.26 -13.39 -2.22
N VAL A 121 -9.90 -12.26 -2.57
CA VAL A 121 -11.02 -12.22 -3.53
C VAL A 121 -10.56 -12.11 -4.99
N LYS A 122 -9.26 -12.28 -5.27
CA LYS A 122 -8.67 -12.22 -6.62
C LYS A 122 -8.90 -10.89 -7.34
N LEU A 123 -8.88 -9.81 -6.57
CA LEU A 123 -8.99 -8.43 -7.03
C LEU A 123 -7.73 -7.61 -6.71
N SER A 124 -6.57 -8.25 -6.54
CA SER A 124 -5.32 -7.49 -6.51
C SER A 124 -5.12 -6.74 -7.85
N PRO A 125 -4.31 -5.67 -7.88
CA PRO A 125 -4.20 -4.83 -9.07
C PRO A 125 -3.78 -5.59 -10.33
N HIS A 126 -2.76 -6.45 -10.22
CA HIS A 126 -2.27 -7.26 -11.33
C HIS A 126 -3.26 -8.35 -11.75
N GLU A 127 -3.88 -9.07 -10.81
CA GLU A 127 -4.92 -10.06 -11.12
C GLU A 127 -6.11 -9.41 -11.84
N SER A 128 -6.50 -8.20 -11.43
CA SER A 128 -7.59 -7.44 -12.04
C SER A 128 -7.25 -6.99 -13.46
N MET A 129 -6.00 -6.61 -13.72
CA MET A 129 -5.53 -6.25 -15.08
C MET A 129 -5.48 -7.48 -15.99
N ALA A 130 -4.89 -8.58 -15.51
CA ALA A 130 -4.80 -9.85 -16.22
C ALA A 130 -6.19 -10.37 -16.62
N ARG A 131 -7.14 -10.40 -15.67
CA ARG A 131 -8.53 -10.82 -15.92
C ARG A 131 -9.23 -10.01 -17.01
N ASN A 132 -8.94 -8.71 -17.09
CA ASN A 132 -9.54 -7.82 -18.08
C ASN A 132 -8.72 -7.67 -19.36
N LYS A 133 -7.56 -8.33 -19.47
CA LYS A 133 -6.61 -8.22 -20.59
C LYS A 133 -6.30 -6.76 -20.95
N LYS A 134 -6.14 -5.91 -19.93
CA LYS A 134 -5.87 -4.48 -20.08
C LYS A 134 -4.65 -4.09 -19.25
N LYS A 135 -3.81 -3.21 -19.79
CA LYS A 135 -2.68 -2.57 -19.08
C LYS A 135 -3.14 -1.55 -18.03
N GLU A 136 -4.44 -1.25 -17.99
CA GLU A 136 -5.03 -0.31 -17.04
C GLU A 136 -5.98 -1.03 -16.09
N LEU A 137 -5.93 -0.61 -14.82
CA LEU A 137 -6.83 -1.10 -13.80
C LEU A 137 -8.27 -0.62 -14.09
N PRO A 138 -9.28 -1.51 -14.11
CA PRO A 138 -10.65 -1.15 -14.49
C PRO A 138 -11.29 -0.13 -13.54
N THR A 139 -12.45 0.41 -13.96
CA THR A 139 -13.27 1.19 -13.03
C THR A 139 -13.73 0.35 -11.82
N ILE A 140 -14.11 0.99 -10.70
CA ILE A 140 -14.59 0.24 -9.52
C ILE A 140 -15.83 -0.57 -9.90
N GLU A 141 -16.68 0.06 -10.71
CA GLU A 141 -17.93 -0.48 -11.23
C GLU A 141 -17.65 -1.61 -12.23
N GLN A 142 -16.73 -1.41 -13.18
CA GLN A 142 -16.32 -2.44 -14.13
C GLN A 142 -15.68 -3.66 -13.45
N GLY A 143 -14.94 -3.44 -12.37
CA GLY A 143 -14.33 -4.51 -11.59
C GLY A 143 -15.28 -5.20 -10.60
N GLN A 144 -16.50 -4.66 -10.41
CA GLN A 144 -17.44 -5.04 -9.35
C GLN A 144 -16.75 -5.13 -7.98
N VAL A 145 -15.86 -4.17 -7.72
CA VAL A 145 -14.91 -4.26 -6.59
C VAL A 145 -15.67 -4.16 -5.27
N ILE A 146 -16.65 -3.27 -5.19
CA ILE A 146 -17.42 -3.04 -3.98
C ILE A 146 -18.21 -4.30 -3.60
N GLU A 147 -18.89 -4.91 -4.57
CA GLU A 147 -19.75 -6.08 -4.35
C GLU A 147 -18.94 -7.28 -3.83
N ASN A 148 -17.72 -7.46 -4.32
CA ASN A 148 -16.88 -8.61 -3.97
C ASN A 148 -16.04 -8.37 -2.70
N VAL A 149 -15.61 -7.13 -2.42
CA VAL A 149 -14.70 -6.83 -1.31
C VAL A 149 -15.44 -6.49 -0.01
N ARG A 150 -16.64 -5.90 -0.10
CA ARG A 150 -17.31 -5.30 1.06
C ARG A 150 -17.55 -6.28 2.20
N LEU A 151 -18.14 -7.45 1.93
CA LEU A 151 -18.45 -8.45 2.96
C LEU A 151 -17.18 -9.05 3.60
N PRO A 152 -16.19 -9.55 2.82
CA PRO A 152 -14.93 -10.02 3.39
C PRO A 152 -14.19 -8.95 4.21
N LEU A 153 -14.23 -7.69 3.76
CA LEU A 153 -13.58 -6.59 4.48
C LEU A 153 -14.31 -6.24 5.78
N ALA A 154 -15.65 -6.30 5.78
CA ALA A 154 -16.45 -6.11 7.00
C ALA A 154 -16.06 -7.14 8.07
N LEU A 155 -16.00 -8.42 7.69
CA LEU A 155 -15.61 -9.51 8.59
C LEU A 155 -14.18 -9.33 9.10
N ALA A 156 -13.23 -8.98 8.22
CA ALA A 156 -11.82 -8.83 8.59
C ALA A 156 -11.58 -7.66 9.57
N LEU A 157 -12.34 -6.56 9.44
CA LEU A 157 -12.13 -5.36 10.26
C LEU A 157 -13.00 -5.35 11.53
N LEU A 158 -14.25 -5.80 11.43
CA LEU A 158 -15.27 -5.58 12.46
C LEU A 158 -15.87 -6.89 12.99
N GLY A 159 -15.68 -8.02 12.30
CA GLY A 159 -16.31 -9.29 12.63
C GLY A 159 -17.83 -9.21 12.61
N ASP A 160 -18.48 -9.92 13.54
CA ASP A 160 -19.95 -10.01 13.60
C ASP A 160 -20.61 -8.66 13.96
N ALA A 161 -19.89 -7.76 14.61
CA ALA A 161 -20.37 -6.42 14.95
C ALA A 161 -20.64 -5.54 13.71
N ALA A 162 -20.23 -5.98 12.51
CA ALA A 162 -20.53 -5.28 11.26
C ALA A 162 -22.01 -5.41 10.82
N PHE A 163 -22.72 -6.41 11.35
CA PHE A 163 -24.01 -6.86 10.86
C PHE A 163 -25.14 -6.51 11.83
N HIS A 164 -26.36 -6.41 11.30
CA HIS A 164 -27.55 -6.38 12.14
C HIS A 164 -27.71 -7.74 12.87
N THR A 165 -28.19 -7.70 14.12
CA THR A 165 -28.50 -8.92 14.88
C THR A 165 -29.39 -9.85 14.07
N ASP A 166 -28.97 -11.11 13.92
CA ASP A 166 -29.66 -12.18 13.17
C ASP A 166 -29.80 -11.97 11.66
N SER A 167 -28.94 -11.13 11.06
CA SER A 167 -29.00 -10.81 9.63
C SER A 167 -27.62 -10.78 8.98
N LEU A 168 -27.56 -11.12 7.69
CA LEU A 168 -26.37 -10.96 6.86
C LEU A 168 -26.23 -9.54 6.29
N PHE A 169 -27.16 -8.63 6.63
CA PHE A 169 -27.11 -7.23 6.19
C PHE A 169 -26.18 -6.41 7.08
N LEU A 170 -25.27 -5.68 6.43
CA LEU A 170 -24.38 -4.73 7.08
C LEU A 170 -25.14 -3.52 7.59
N LEU A 171 -24.71 -3.00 8.75
CA LEU A 171 -25.16 -1.72 9.26
C LEU A 171 -24.89 -0.62 8.23
N GLU A 172 -25.80 0.36 8.09
CA GLU A 172 -25.65 1.42 7.09
C GLU A 172 -24.34 2.21 7.24
N GLY A 173 -23.99 2.56 8.49
CA GLY A 173 -22.74 3.26 8.79
C GLY A 173 -21.50 2.44 8.40
N VAL A 174 -21.53 1.13 8.61
CA VAL A 174 -20.47 0.20 8.21
C VAL A 174 -20.36 0.13 6.69
N ARG A 175 -21.49 0.00 5.98
CA ARG A 175 -21.50 -0.02 4.51
C ARG A 175 -20.84 1.24 3.92
N ASN A 176 -21.23 2.42 4.41
CA ASN A 176 -20.68 3.69 3.92
C ASN A 176 -19.19 3.81 4.22
N PHE A 177 -18.75 3.42 5.42
CA PHE A 177 -17.34 3.38 5.79
C PHE A 177 -16.52 2.45 4.87
N LEU A 178 -17.01 1.24 4.64
CA LEU A 178 -16.31 0.27 3.79
C LEU A 178 -16.23 0.74 2.34
N ASP A 179 -17.28 1.37 1.81
CA ASP A 179 -17.28 1.93 0.46
C ASP A 179 -16.20 3.02 0.32
N ASP A 180 -16.08 3.93 1.30
CA ASP A 180 -15.00 4.92 1.33
C ASP A 180 -13.62 4.26 1.35
N VAL A 181 -13.41 3.25 2.20
CA VAL A 181 -12.13 2.51 2.31
C VAL A 181 -11.79 1.80 1.00
N ILE A 182 -12.75 1.11 0.38
CA ILE A 182 -12.57 0.38 -0.89
C ILE A 182 -12.22 1.36 -2.01
N ILE A 183 -12.95 2.47 -2.13
CA ILE A 183 -12.71 3.47 -3.17
C ILE A 183 -11.32 4.12 -3.00
N GLN A 184 -10.94 4.49 -1.78
CA GLN A 184 -9.62 5.07 -1.50
C GLN A 184 -8.49 4.07 -1.81
N THR A 185 -8.69 2.80 -1.47
CA THR A 185 -7.73 1.73 -1.75
C THR A 185 -7.57 1.52 -3.25
N TRP A 186 -8.67 1.46 -3.99
CA TRP A 186 -8.63 1.32 -5.44
C TRP A 186 -7.93 2.51 -6.12
N HIS A 187 -8.18 3.73 -5.63
CA HIS A 187 -7.44 4.91 -6.09
C HIS A 187 -5.95 4.85 -5.75
N ARG A 188 -5.57 4.32 -4.58
CA ARG A 188 -4.18 4.05 -4.23
C ARG A 188 -3.54 3.09 -5.23
N TYR A 189 -4.19 1.98 -5.53
CA TYR A 189 -3.70 1.01 -6.53
C TYR A 189 -3.52 1.63 -7.90
N ARG A 190 -4.49 2.41 -8.40
CA ARG A 190 -4.31 3.13 -9.67
C ARG A 190 -3.11 4.07 -9.68
N LYS A 191 -2.89 4.81 -8.59
CA LYS A 191 -1.73 5.70 -8.46
C LYS A 191 -0.42 4.91 -8.40
N GLY A 192 -0.40 3.77 -7.69
CA GLY A 192 0.73 2.84 -7.63
C GLY A 192 1.10 2.32 -9.02
N LEU A 193 0.13 1.75 -9.72
CA LEU A 193 0.33 1.23 -11.08
C LEU A 193 0.80 2.29 -12.07
N LYS A 194 0.25 3.52 -12.02
CA LYS A 194 0.73 4.62 -12.85
C LYS A 194 2.20 4.96 -12.59
N ARG A 195 2.65 4.87 -11.34
CA ARG A 195 4.06 5.09 -10.99
C ARG A 195 4.92 3.93 -11.47
N GLU A 196 4.47 2.70 -11.27
CA GLU A 196 5.17 1.50 -11.72
C GLU A 196 5.34 1.49 -13.25
N LEU A 197 4.27 1.79 -14.01
CA LEU A 197 4.34 1.92 -15.46
C LEU A 197 5.36 2.98 -15.89
N LYS A 198 5.36 4.16 -15.24
CA LYS A 198 6.35 5.20 -15.51
C LYS A 198 7.78 4.74 -15.18
N THR A 199 7.96 3.99 -14.10
CA THR A 199 9.25 3.39 -13.73
C THR A 199 9.68 2.36 -14.76
N ILE A 200 8.78 1.51 -15.25
CA ILE A 200 9.05 0.54 -16.32
C ILE A 200 9.50 1.25 -17.59
N GLU A 201 8.79 2.31 -18.01
CA GLU A 201 9.17 3.10 -19.19
C GLU A 201 10.56 3.73 -19.03
N THR A 202 10.84 4.32 -17.87
CA THR A 202 12.13 4.96 -17.56
C THR A 202 13.27 3.93 -17.55
N ASN A 203 13.07 2.81 -16.87
CA ASN A 203 14.03 1.71 -16.86
C ASN A 203 14.24 1.15 -18.27
N ARG A 204 13.20 1.09 -19.11
CA ARG A 204 13.32 0.61 -20.50
C ARG A 204 14.19 1.55 -21.32
N THR A 205 13.99 2.86 -21.22
CA THR A 205 14.84 3.84 -21.94
C THR A 205 16.28 3.77 -21.46
N GLU A 206 16.51 3.71 -20.15
CA GLU A 206 17.85 3.57 -19.58
C GLU A 206 18.54 2.27 -20.01
N LEU A 207 17.80 1.16 -20.05
CA LEU A 207 18.32 -0.11 -20.53
C LEU A 207 18.65 -0.04 -22.03
N GLN A 208 17.79 0.55 -22.86
CA GLN A 208 18.04 0.68 -24.30
C GLN A 208 19.25 1.58 -24.60
N ASP A 209 19.42 2.67 -23.87
CA ASP A 209 20.57 3.56 -24.05
C ASP A 209 21.86 2.90 -23.57
N ALA A 210 21.85 2.26 -22.40
CA ALA A 210 22.99 1.46 -21.95
C ALA A 210 23.28 0.27 -22.90
N TRP A 211 22.26 -0.33 -23.54
CA TRP A 211 22.47 -1.36 -24.55
C TRP A 211 23.20 -0.82 -25.78
N LYS A 212 22.85 0.39 -26.26
CA LYS A 212 23.54 1.04 -27.38
C LYS A 212 25.01 1.31 -27.03
N ASP A 213 25.28 1.76 -25.81
CA ASP A 213 26.64 2.01 -25.34
C ASP A 213 27.47 0.72 -25.25
N ILE A 214 26.86 -0.40 -24.85
CA ILE A 214 27.50 -1.72 -24.76
C ILE A 214 27.68 -2.35 -26.15
N SER A 215 26.74 -2.14 -27.06
CA SER A 215 26.76 -2.71 -28.41
C SER A 215 27.67 -1.94 -29.38
N SER A 216 28.27 -0.83 -28.94
CA SER A 216 29.25 -0.08 -29.73
C SER A 216 30.52 -0.93 -29.92
N PRO A 217 31.04 -1.07 -31.16
CA PRO A 217 32.18 -1.94 -31.47
C PRO A 217 33.49 -1.57 -30.75
N GLU A 218 33.55 -0.40 -30.13
CA GLU A 218 34.71 0.09 -29.38
C GLU A 218 34.64 -0.22 -27.87
N CYS A 219 33.52 -0.75 -27.36
CA CYS A 219 33.26 -0.89 -25.93
C CYS A 219 33.69 -2.27 -25.38
N LYS A 220 34.93 -2.40 -24.91
CA LYS A 220 35.35 -3.53 -24.07
C LYS A 220 34.86 -3.31 -22.64
N MET A 221 33.62 -3.69 -22.35
CA MET A 221 33.07 -3.55 -21.00
C MET A 221 33.65 -4.58 -20.02
N PRO A 222 34.04 -4.18 -18.79
CA PRO A 222 34.42 -5.11 -17.74
C PRO A 222 33.28 -6.05 -17.34
N ILE A 223 33.61 -7.31 -17.03
CA ILE A 223 32.66 -8.36 -16.61
C ILE A 223 31.74 -7.92 -15.46
N HIS A 224 32.25 -7.12 -14.51
CA HIS A 224 31.43 -6.62 -13.39
C HIS A 224 30.29 -5.70 -13.84
N ARG A 225 30.50 -4.87 -14.88
CA ARG A 225 29.45 -3.99 -15.43
C ARG A 225 28.40 -4.78 -16.19
N LEU A 226 28.82 -5.82 -16.92
CA LEU A 226 27.89 -6.77 -17.57
C LEU A 226 26.99 -7.46 -16.55
N LYS A 227 27.53 -7.89 -15.41
CA LYS A 227 26.75 -8.51 -14.33
C LYS A 227 25.71 -7.54 -13.73
N VAL A 228 26.12 -6.31 -13.41
CA VAL A 228 25.20 -5.28 -12.90
C VAL A 228 24.10 -4.96 -13.91
N TYR A 229 24.43 -4.91 -15.19
CA TYR A 229 23.46 -4.68 -16.25
C TYR A 229 22.48 -5.85 -16.39
N LEU A 230 22.97 -7.09 -16.30
CA LEU A 230 22.14 -8.29 -16.33
C LEU A 230 21.18 -8.37 -15.12
N GLU A 231 21.59 -7.93 -13.93
CA GLU A 231 20.68 -7.81 -12.78
C GLU A 231 19.58 -6.77 -13.01
N ARG A 232 19.90 -5.65 -13.67
CA ARG A 232 18.90 -4.64 -14.04
C ARG A 232 17.89 -5.18 -15.07
N VAL A 233 18.37 -5.90 -16.07
CA VAL A 233 17.53 -6.58 -17.07
C VAL A 233 16.62 -7.61 -16.41
N ARG A 234 17.14 -8.43 -15.47
CA ARG A 234 16.32 -9.40 -14.72
C ARG A 234 15.24 -8.73 -13.89
N LYS A 235 15.57 -7.64 -13.18
CA LYS A 235 14.57 -6.87 -12.41
C LYS A 235 13.47 -6.31 -13.31
N GLN A 236 13.85 -5.79 -14.48
CA GLN A 236 12.88 -5.30 -15.48
C GLN A 236 12.01 -6.43 -16.04
N LEU A 237 12.59 -7.61 -16.29
CA LEU A 237 11.85 -8.79 -16.74
C LEU A 237 10.80 -9.22 -15.72
N THR A 238 11.16 -9.29 -14.42
CA THR A 238 10.21 -9.61 -13.35
C THR A 238 9.05 -8.62 -13.29
N LEU A 239 9.32 -7.32 -13.46
CA LEU A 239 8.27 -6.31 -13.53
C LEU A 239 7.38 -6.49 -14.76
N LEU A 240 7.95 -6.71 -15.95
CA LEU A 240 7.17 -6.89 -17.19
C LEU A 240 6.33 -8.16 -17.19
N GLN A 241 6.84 -9.25 -16.59
CA GLN A 241 6.09 -10.49 -16.40
C GLN A 241 4.83 -10.28 -15.54
N GLN A 242 4.88 -9.38 -14.55
CA GLN A 242 3.71 -9.04 -13.71
C GLN A 242 2.63 -8.22 -14.46
N PHE A 243 2.98 -7.63 -15.61
CA PHE A 243 2.03 -6.93 -16.48
C PHE A 243 1.54 -7.79 -17.65
N GLU A 244 1.95 -9.06 -17.72
CA GLU A 244 1.62 -10.00 -18.81
C GLU A 244 1.86 -9.40 -20.22
N ASP A 245 2.85 -8.51 -20.34
CA ASP A 245 3.17 -7.85 -21.62
C ASP A 245 4.09 -8.75 -22.46
N GLU A 246 3.51 -9.73 -23.14
CA GLU A 246 4.24 -10.77 -23.90
C GLU A 246 5.25 -10.18 -24.90
N ALA A 247 4.90 -9.09 -25.59
CA ALA A 247 5.77 -8.42 -26.55
C ALA A 247 7.02 -7.81 -25.87
N SER A 248 6.83 -7.05 -24.79
CA SER A 248 7.95 -6.45 -24.04
C SER A 248 8.78 -7.50 -23.29
N THR A 249 8.16 -8.60 -22.86
CA THR A 249 8.84 -9.70 -22.18
C THR A 249 9.76 -10.46 -23.14
N THR A 250 9.35 -10.62 -24.40
CA THR A 250 10.15 -11.28 -25.44
C THR A 250 11.40 -10.45 -25.78
N GLU A 251 11.26 -9.14 -25.99
CA GLU A 251 12.40 -8.25 -26.25
C GLU A 251 13.43 -8.24 -25.11
N VAL A 252 12.96 -8.19 -23.86
CA VAL A 252 13.86 -8.18 -22.68
C VAL A 252 14.50 -9.55 -22.45
N ASN A 253 13.82 -10.65 -22.76
CA ASN A 253 14.41 -12.01 -22.76
C ASN A 253 15.49 -12.17 -23.84
N GLU A 254 15.27 -11.63 -25.03
CA GLU A 254 16.29 -11.64 -26.09
C GLU A 254 17.54 -10.85 -25.67
N MET A 255 17.35 -9.70 -25.01
CA MET A 255 18.44 -8.89 -24.45
C MET A 255 19.19 -9.64 -23.34
N GLN A 256 18.49 -10.34 -22.45
CA GLN A 256 19.10 -11.21 -21.44
C GLN A 256 19.92 -12.33 -22.09
N THR A 257 19.40 -12.96 -23.14
CA THR A 257 20.07 -14.06 -23.84
C THR A 257 21.37 -13.57 -24.50
N LYS A 258 21.34 -12.40 -25.16
CA LYS A 258 22.52 -11.77 -25.76
C LYS A 258 23.57 -11.38 -24.70
N LEU A 259 23.16 -10.88 -23.54
CA LEU A 259 24.09 -10.58 -22.43
C LEU A 259 24.74 -11.82 -21.83
N MET A 260 23.99 -12.92 -21.70
CA MET A 260 24.56 -14.19 -21.23
C MET A 260 25.57 -14.75 -22.23
N ALA A 261 25.32 -14.60 -23.53
CA ALA A 261 26.29 -14.97 -24.57
C ALA A 261 27.58 -14.13 -24.47
N LEU A 262 27.47 -12.80 -24.36
CA LEU A 262 28.62 -11.91 -24.18
C LEU A 262 29.42 -12.20 -22.90
N LEU A 263 28.75 -12.55 -21.80
CA LEU A 263 29.40 -12.97 -20.56
C LEU A 263 30.13 -14.32 -20.68
N ALA A 264 29.60 -15.25 -21.47
CA ALA A 264 30.25 -16.52 -21.75
C ALA A 264 31.50 -16.34 -22.62
N GLU A 265 31.42 -15.45 -23.62
CA GLU A 265 32.52 -15.13 -24.51
C GLU A 265 33.64 -14.35 -23.80
N ALA A 266 33.30 -13.35 -22.98
CA ALA A 266 34.27 -12.63 -22.16
C ALA A 266 34.97 -13.53 -21.11
N LYS A 267 34.28 -14.57 -20.61
CA LYS A 267 34.89 -15.58 -19.73
C LYS A 267 35.84 -16.52 -20.46
N ASN A 268 35.59 -16.81 -21.73
CA ASN A 268 36.50 -17.60 -22.56
C ASN A 268 37.74 -16.80 -22.95
N ASP A 269 37.61 -15.49 -23.18
CA ASP A 269 38.71 -14.58 -23.53
C ASP A 269 39.67 -14.29 -22.34
N ASP A 270 39.17 -14.35 -21.10
CA ASP A 270 39.96 -14.27 -19.84
C ASP A 270 40.80 -15.55 -19.56
N SER A 271 40.86 -16.50 -20.50
CA SER A 271 41.72 -17.70 -20.41
C SER A 271 43.19 -17.45 -20.79
N ASN A 272 43.64 -16.19 -20.84
CA ASN A 272 45.04 -15.81 -21.03
C ASN A 272 45.72 -15.62 -19.64
N PRO A 273 46.81 -16.35 -19.31
CA PRO A 273 47.11 -16.76 -17.93
C PRO A 273 47.93 -15.77 -17.07
N GLU A 274 47.81 -14.45 -17.24
CA GLU A 274 48.69 -13.48 -16.54
C GLU A 274 48.06 -12.63 -15.42
N ILE A 275 46.82 -12.89 -15.01
CA ILE A 275 46.23 -12.19 -13.84
C ILE A 275 45.64 -13.20 -12.84
N GLN A 276 46.37 -14.28 -12.55
CA GLN A 276 46.00 -15.27 -11.52
C GLN A 276 46.81 -15.11 -10.22
N LYS A 277 46.97 -13.92 -9.64
CA LYS A 277 47.54 -13.83 -8.27
C LYS A 277 46.90 -12.85 -7.29
N GLY A 278 45.88 -12.06 -7.66
CA GLY A 278 45.34 -11.02 -6.78
C GLY A 278 43.98 -11.33 -6.13
N GLU A 279 43.00 -11.82 -6.88
CA GLU A 279 41.58 -11.68 -6.48
C GLU A 279 40.85 -12.99 -6.16
N VAL A 280 41.52 -14.14 -6.18
CA VAL A 280 40.88 -15.43 -5.88
C VAL A 280 40.61 -15.60 -4.37
N LEU A 281 41.30 -14.87 -3.50
CA LEU A 281 41.20 -15.06 -2.04
C LEU A 281 40.09 -14.25 -1.35
N LEU A 282 39.51 -13.23 -1.99
CA LEU A 282 38.44 -12.44 -1.38
C LEU A 282 37.03 -12.93 -1.73
N PHE A 283 36.86 -13.69 -2.83
CA PHE A 283 35.54 -14.13 -3.29
C PHE A 283 35.08 -15.50 -2.77
N GLN A 284 36.00 -16.36 -2.30
CA GLN A 284 35.59 -17.62 -1.66
C GLN A 284 35.03 -17.44 -0.24
N ARG A 285 35.22 -16.27 0.38
CA ARG A 285 34.73 -16.02 1.75
C ARG A 285 33.28 -15.52 1.82
N SER A 286 32.71 -14.98 0.74
CA SER A 286 31.31 -14.50 0.73
C SER A 286 30.29 -15.55 0.29
N MET A 287 30.73 -16.72 -0.19
CA MET A 287 29.85 -17.78 -0.69
C MET A 287 29.68 -18.96 0.31
N SER A 288 30.38 -18.94 1.45
CA SER A 288 30.31 -20.01 2.47
C SER A 288 29.51 -19.64 3.72
N THR A 289 28.85 -18.48 3.77
CA THR A 289 28.02 -18.08 4.93
C THR A 289 26.51 -18.16 4.71
N GLU A 290 26.03 -18.75 3.60
CA GLU A 290 24.59 -18.93 3.35
C GLU A 290 24.13 -20.39 3.17
N THR A 291 24.97 -21.37 3.56
CA THR A 291 24.48 -22.74 3.79
C THR A 291 25.10 -23.31 5.06
N GLY A 292 24.37 -23.22 6.17
CA GLY A 292 24.74 -23.79 7.45
C GLY A 292 23.80 -23.36 8.58
N ASP A 293 22.75 -24.17 8.75
CA ASP A 293 21.76 -24.28 9.84
C ASP A 293 20.83 -23.10 10.17
#